data_AF-A0AAU9LZT7-F1
#
_entry.id   AF-A0AAU9LZT7-F1
#
_cell.length_a   1.000
_cell.length_b   1.000
_cell.length_c   1.000
_cell.angle_alpha   90.00
_cell.angle_beta   90.00
_cell.angle_gamma   90.00
#
_symmetry.space_group_name_H-M   'P 1'
#
loop_
_entity.id
_entity.type
_entity.pdbx_description
1 polymer ?
#
loop_
_entity_poly.entity_id
_entity_poly.type
_entity_poly.pdbx_seq_one_letter_code
_entity_poly.pdbx_strand_id
1 'polypeptide(L)'
;MSLRSMLAEAAIRGVNEARAKIFGHVLNTTGQRSAHKILRKKFIGEKVASWYPNDIQKEDPMVVARKEQERLSKLEMLKRRGKGPPKKGQGKRAAKRSK
;
A
#
# COMPACT_ATOMS: atom_id res chain seq x y z
N MET A 1 31.80 32.13 34.20
CA MET A 1 32.06 32.09 32.74
C MET A 1 33.09 33.16 32.43
N SER A 2 34.22 32.82 31.81
CA SER A 2 35.21 33.82 31.40
C SER A 2 34.86 34.36 30.01
N LEU A 3 35.34 35.56 29.65
CA LEU A 3 35.11 36.13 28.32
C LEU A 3 35.56 35.17 27.19
N ARG A 4 36.68 34.48 27.42
CA ARG A 4 37.22 33.48 26.49
C ARG A 4 36.27 32.30 26.29
N SER A 5 35.59 31.83 27.34
CA SER A 5 34.64 30.72 27.21
C SER A 5 33.38 31.14 26.44
N MET A 6 32.89 32.37 26.63
CA MET A 6 31.74 32.89 25.89
C MET A 6 32.02 33.06 24.39
N LEU A 7 33.19 33.60 24.05
CA LEU A 7 33.62 33.76 22.65
C LEU A 7 33.77 32.42 21.93
N ALA A 8 34.35 31.42 22.61
CA ALA A 8 34.47 30.07 22.08
C ALA A 8 33.10 29.43 21.81
N GLU A 9 32.15 29.58 22.74
CA GLU A 9 30.79 29.06 22.58
C GLU A 9 30.06 29.72 21.40
N ALA A 10 30.19 31.04 21.25
CA ALA A 10 29.62 31.78 20.12
C ALA A 10 30.18 31.31 18.77
N ALA A 11 31.50 31.08 18.68
CA ALA A 11 32.13 30.57 17.47
C ALA A 11 31.59 29.18 17.08
N ILE A 12 31.45 28.26 18.05
CA ILE A 12 30.91 26.91 17.82
C ILE A 12 29.46 26.98 17.34
N ARG A 13 28.64 27.87 17.93
CA ARG A 13 27.25 28.09 17.49
C ARG A 13 27.21 28.57 16.03
N GLY A 14 28.03 29.55 15.67
CA GLY A 14 28.10 30.07 14.30
C GLY A 14 28.52 29.02 13.27
N VAL A 15 29.48 28.16 13.61
CA VAL A 15 29.89 27.04 12.73
C VAL A 15 28.74 26.04 12.55
N ASN A 16 28.01 25.71 13.61
CA ASN A 16 26.87 24.80 13.55
C ASN A 16 25.71 25.37 12.73
N GLU A 17 25.45 26.67 12.84
CA GLU A 17 24.46 27.38 12.02
C GLU A 17 24.85 27.41 10.54
N ALA A 18 26.12 27.73 10.24
CA ALA A 18 26.63 27.71 8.87
C ALA A 18 26.51 26.30 8.25
N ARG A 19 26.88 25.25 9.00
CA ARG A 19 26.71 23.86 8.59
C ARG A 19 25.23 23.53 8.31
N ALA A 20 24.34 23.92 9.21
CA ALA A 20 22.91 23.67 9.06
C ALA A 20 22.34 24.34 7.81
N LYS A 21 22.78 25.57 7.51
CA LYS A 21 22.41 26.32 6.32
C LYS A 21 22.93 25.68 5.03
N ILE A 22 24.18 25.20 5.01
CA ILE A 22 24.80 24.59 3.83
C ILE A 22 24.15 23.23 3.50
N PHE A 23 23.91 22.39 4.51
CA PHE A 23 23.46 21.00 4.29
C PHE A 23 21.97 20.77 4.57
N GLY A 24 21.20 21.84 4.83
CA GLY A 24 19.77 21.73 5.13
C GLY A 24 19.46 20.98 6.43
N HIS A 25 20.34 21.05 7.44
CA HIS A 25 20.03 20.49 8.75
C HIS A 25 19.12 21.43 9.53
N VAL A 26 18.17 20.87 10.28
CA VAL A 26 17.30 21.62 11.18
C VAL A 26 17.91 21.65 12.58
N LEU A 27 18.20 22.84 13.10
CA LEU A 27 18.63 23.04 14.49
C LEU A 27 17.42 23.12 15.42
N ASN A 28 17.49 22.44 16.56
CA ASN A 28 16.43 22.45 17.58
C ASN A 28 16.98 23.03 18.89
N THR A 29 16.88 24.36 19.03
CA THR A 29 17.39 25.10 20.19
C THR A 29 16.62 24.78 21.47
N THR A 30 15.31 24.53 21.37
CA THR A 30 14.43 24.22 22.52
C THR A 30 14.50 22.75 22.94
N GLY A 31 15.06 21.86 22.11
CA GLY A 31 15.13 20.41 22.39
C GLY A 31 13.78 19.68 22.40
N GLN A 32 12.68 20.38 22.14
CA GLN A 32 11.33 19.81 22.13
C GLN A 32 11.11 18.89 20.92
N ARG A 33 10.15 17.97 21.04
CA ARG A 33 9.82 17.06 19.92
C ARG A 33 9.28 17.87 18.73
N SER A 34 9.94 17.75 17.59
CA SER A 34 9.48 18.34 16.32
C SER A 34 9.00 17.28 15.33
N ALA A 35 8.20 17.69 14.34
CA ALA A 35 7.71 16.82 13.28
C ALA A 35 8.81 16.31 12.32
N HIS A 36 10.05 16.75 12.49
CA HIS A 36 11.18 16.43 11.62
C HIS A 36 11.49 14.92 11.53
N LYS A 37 11.13 14.12 12.55
CA LYS A 37 11.22 12.64 12.46
C LYS A 37 10.18 12.05 11.51
N ILE A 38 8.97 12.64 11.45
CA ILE A 38 7.89 12.16 10.58
C ILE A 38 8.18 12.55 9.14
N LEU A 39 8.57 13.81 8.90
CA LEU A 39 8.83 14.33 7.56
C LEU A 39 10.06 13.69 6.88
N ARG A 40 11.04 13.21 7.65
CA ARG A 40 12.20 12.48 7.10
C ARG A 40 11.89 11.04 6.69
N LYS A 41 10.75 10.48 7.12
CA LYS A 41 10.35 9.15 6.65
C LYS A 41 9.95 9.28 5.19
N LYS A 42 10.57 8.47 4.34
CA LYS A 42 10.12 8.35 2.94
C LYS A 42 8.67 7.84 2.92
N PHE A 43 7.83 8.46 2.10
CA PHE A 43 6.49 7.94 1.87
C PHE A 43 6.58 6.54 1.24
N ILE A 44 5.85 5.58 1.80
CA ILE A 44 5.82 4.19 1.35
C ILE A 44 4.51 3.83 0.64
N GLY A 45 3.61 4.81 0.43
CA GLY A 45 2.24 4.58 -0.04
C GLY A 45 2.18 3.82 -1.36
N GLU A 46 2.93 4.26 -2.38
CA GLU A 46 2.97 3.61 -3.69
C GLU A 46 3.47 2.16 -3.59
N LYS A 47 4.56 1.93 -2.85
CA LYS A 47 5.12 0.59 -2.64
C LYS A 47 4.14 -0.35 -1.94
N VAL A 48 3.33 0.19 -1.02
CA VAL A 48 2.30 -0.57 -0.31
C VAL A 48 1.09 -0.82 -1.23
N ALA A 49 0.69 0.16 -2.04
CA ALA A 49 -0.41 0.02 -2.99
C ALA A 49 -0.08 -0.99 -4.10
N SER A 50 1.16 -1.01 -4.59
CA SER A 50 1.65 -1.93 -5.63
C SER A 50 2.04 -3.30 -5.09
N TRP A 51 1.43 -3.77 -3.99
CA TRP A 51 1.77 -5.05 -3.36
C TRP A 51 1.52 -6.24 -4.29
N TYR A 52 0.40 -6.22 -5.02
CA TYR A 52 0.09 -7.23 -6.03
C TYR A 52 0.42 -6.69 -7.43
N PRO A 53 1.17 -7.46 -8.26
CA PRO A 53 1.39 -7.10 -9.65
C PRO A 53 0.08 -7.04 -10.44
N ASN A 54 0.06 -6.22 -11.48
CA ASN A 54 -1.05 -6.20 -12.44
C ASN A 54 -1.11 -7.52 -13.21
N ASP A 55 -2.31 -8.07 -13.35
CA ASP A 55 -2.56 -9.31 -14.07
C ASP A 55 -2.83 -9.01 -15.55
N ILE A 56 -1.80 -9.17 -16.38
CA ILE A 56 -1.84 -8.93 -17.83
C ILE A 56 -2.95 -9.74 -18.51
N GLN A 57 -3.30 -10.92 -17.97
CA GLN A 57 -4.34 -11.77 -18.55
C GLN A 57 -5.75 -11.20 -18.41
N LYS A 58 -5.96 -10.24 -17.49
CA LYS A 58 -7.24 -9.52 -17.36
C LYS A 58 -7.34 -8.34 -18.32
N GLU A 59 -6.20 -7.84 -18.80
CA GLU A 59 -6.15 -6.68 -19.70
C GLU A 59 -6.35 -7.10 -21.16
N ASP A 60 -5.90 -8.29 -21.55
CA ASP A 60 -6.07 -8.83 -22.91
C ASP A 60 -7.53 -9.28 -23.17
N PRO A 61 -8.28 -8.60 -24.05
CA PRO A 61 -9.68 -8.94 -24.35
C PRO A 61 -9.84 -10.35 -24.94
N MET A 62 -8.85 -10.84 -25.70
CA MET A 62 -8.90 -12.16 -26.34
C MET A 62 -8.77 -13.28 -25.31
N VAL A 63 -7.90 -13.10 -24.31
CA VAL A 63 -7.73 -14.06 -23.22
C VAL A 63 -8.96 -14.10 -22.32
N VAL A 64 -9.54 -12.94 -22.00
CA VAL A 64 -10.76 -12.83 -21.20
C VAL A 64 -11.94 -13.50 -21.92
N ALA A 65 -12.15 -13.18 -23.20
CA ALA A 65 -13.24 -13.75 -23.99
C ALA A 65 -13.11 -15.29 -24.12
N ARG A 66 -11.89 -15.80 -24.33
CA ARG A 66 -11.64 -17.25 -24.40
C ARG A 66 -11.97 -17.95 -23.08
N LYS A 67 -11.47 -17.43 -21.95
CA LYS A 67 -11.75 -18.02 -20.62
C LYS A 67 -13.24 -18.04 -20.32
N GLU A 68 -13.96 -16.98 -20.67
CA GLU A 68 -15.41 -16.92 -20.47
C GLU A 68 -16.14 -17.92 -21.38
N GLN A 69 -15.73 -18.06 -22.64
CA GLN A 69 -16.30 -19.04 -23.56
C GLN A 69 -16.10 -20.48 -23.07
N GLU A 70 -14.91 -20.81 -22.58
CA GLU A 70 -14.61 -22.12 -21.97
C GLU A 70 -15.49 -22.37 -20.73
N ARG A 71 -15.68 -21.35 -19.89
CA ARG A 71 -16.54 -21.40 -18.70
C ARG A 71 -18.00 -21.69 -19.09
N LEU A 72 -18.52 -20.99 -20.11
CA LEU A 72 -19.88 -21.17 -20.61
C LEU A 72 -20.09 -22.56 -21.23
N SER A 73 -19.16 -23.02 -22.07
CA SER A 73 -19.21 -24.34 -22.69
C SER A 73 -19.23 -25.46 -21.64
N LYS A 74 -18.37 -25.38 -20.62
CA LYS A 74 -18.35 -26.34 -19.51
C LYS A 74 -19.66 -26.34 -18.73
N LEU A 75 -20.20 -25.15 -18.45
CA LEU A 75 -21.46 -25.01 -17.74
C LEU A 75 -22.63 -25.63 -18.53
N GLU A 76 -22.67 -25.42 -19.84
CA GLU A 76 -23.68 -26.01 -20.72
C GLU A 76 -23.59 -27.54 -20.71
N MET A 77 -22.39 -28.10 -20.85
CA MET A 77 -22.17 -29.55 -20.78
C MET A 77 -22.67 -30.15 -19.45
N LEU A 78 -22.40 -29.48 -18.32
CA LEU A 78 -22.88 -29.91 -17.01
C LEU A 78 -24.41 -29.84 -16.89
N LYS A 79 -25.03 -28.79 -17.43
CA LYS A 79 -26.49 -28.66 -17.48
C LYS A 79 -27.14 -29.77 -18.29
N ARG A 80 -26.59 -30.11 -19.47
CA ARG A 80 -27.08 -31.22 -20.32
C ARG A 80 -27.06 -32.57 -19.58
N ARG A 81 -26.08 -32.78 -18.68
CA ARG A 81 -25.96 -33.99 -17.86
C ARG A 81 -26.77 -33.95 -16.56
N GLY A 82 -27.52 -32.88 -16.29
CA GLY A 82 -28.22 -32.68 -15.01
C GLY A 82 -27.28 -32.46 -13.81
N LYS A 83 -25.99 -32.21 -14.05
CA LYS A 83 -24.96 -31.95 -13.03
C LYS A 83 -24.64 -30.46 -12.88
N GLY A 84 -25.50 -29.60 -13.43
CA GLY A 84 -25.40 -28.16 -13.26
C GLY A 84 -25.60 -27.73 -11.80
N PRO A 85 -25.05 -26.58 -11.39
CA PRO A 85 -25.30 -26.06 -10.06
C PRO A 85 -26.80 -25.76 -9.88
N PRO A 86 -27.40 -26.08 -8.71
CA PRO A 86 -28.80 -25.76 -8.44
C PRO A 86 -28.99 -24.25 -8.31
N LYS A 87 -30.24 -23.79 -8.42
CA LYS A 87 -30.59 -22.39 -8.20
C LYS A 87 -30.19 -21.97 -6.78
N LYS A 88 -29.57 -20.79 -6.63
CA LYS A 88 -29.17 -20.23 -5.34
C LYS A 88 -30.35 -20.25 -4.37
N GLY A 89 -30.14 -20.75 -3.15
CA GLY A 89 -31.19 -20.90 -2.13
C GLY A 89 -32.04 -22.17 -2.26
N GLN A 90 -31.98 -22.90 -3.38
CA GLN A 90 -32.72 -24.15 -3.62
C GLN A 90 -31.80 -25.38 -3.59
N GLY A 91 -30.74 -25.31 -2.78
CA GLY A 91 -29.85 -26.45 -2.58
C GLY A 91 -30.58 -27.61 -1.90
N LYS A 92 -30.04 -28.83 -2.03
CA LYS A 92 -30.62 -30.06 -1.45
C LYS A 92 -30.95 -29.94 0.05
N ARG A 93 -30.18 -29.16 0.81
CA ARG A 93 -30.41 -28.91 2.24
C ARG A 93 -31.57 -27.94 2.52
N ALA A 94 -31.79 -26.95 1.65
CA ALA A 94 -32.90 -26.00 1.80
C ALA A 94 -34.25 -26.69 1.55
N ALA A 95 -34.33 -27.54 0.52
CA ALA A 95 -35.52 -28.34 0.24
C ALA A 95 -35.88 -29.35 1.37
N LYS A 96 -34.89 -29.79 2.16
CA LYS A 96 -35.13 -30.63 3.34
C LYS A 96 -35.68 -29.87 4.55
N ARG A 97 -35.55 -28.54 4.60
CA ARG A 97 -35.97 -27.72 5.74
C ARG A 97 -37.39 -27.16 5.60
N SER A 98 -37.96 -27.20 4.39
CA SER A 98 -39.35 -26.80 4.12
C SER A 98 -40.33 -27.97 4.08
N LYS A 99 -39.88 -29.17 4.44
CA LYS A 99 -40.66 -30.40 4.50
C LYS A 99 -40.65 -30.88 5.94
#